data_AF-A0A0F8XCU6-F1
#
_entry.id   AF-A0A0F8XCU6-F1
#
_cell.length_a   1.000
_cell.length_b   1.000
_cell.length_c   1.000
_cell.angle_alpha   90.00
_cell.angle_beta   90.00
_cell.angle_gamma   90.00
#
_symmetry.space_group_name_H-M   'P 1'
#
loop_
_entity.id
_entity.type
_entity.pdbx_description
1 polymer ?
#
loop_
_entity_poly.entity_id
_entity_poly.type
_entity_poly.pdbx_seq_one_letter_code
_entity_poly.pdbx_strand_id
1 'polypeptide(L)'
;MPNQLLIGVDGHILTEFPHGSRIYLLNVLREIGELNTGHRFVIFSNDKSKTSKMLPFLDFEHVEFPWHNKFFRLLYYFPLEIRKRGFDAFISQYITPIRGGATHHIVVIHDVLFEDFPQYFSRFFVLRSKILI
;
A
#
# COMPACT_ATOMS: atom_id res chain seq x y z
N MET A 1 7.51 -26.49 -0.26
CA MET A 1 7.43 -25.19 -0.93
C MET A 1 6.97 -24.17 0.10
N PRO A 2 7.53 -22.95 0.16
CA PRO A 2 6.95 -21.93 1.04
C PRO A 2 5.47 -21.79 0.71
N ASN A 3 4.64 -21.58 1.73
CA ASN A 3 3.20 -21.45 1.55
C ASN A 3 2.93 -20.25 0.63
N GLN A 4 2.08 -20.41 -0.38
CA GLN A 4 1.73 -19.32 -1.29
C GLN A 4 0.99 -18.24 -0.50
N LEU A 5 1.56 -17.03 -0.43
CA LEU A 5 0.95 -15.90 0.27
C LEU A 5 0.04 -15.09 -0.64
N LEU A 6 -1.04 -14.56 -0.07
CA LEU A 6 -1.89 -13.54 -0.68
C LEU A 6 -1.60 -12.17 -0.05
N ILE A 7 -1.07 -11.26 -0.85
CA ILE A 7 -0.54 -9.97 -0.40
C ILE A 7 -1.36 -8.82 -0.98
N GLY A 8 -1.95 -7.98 -0.12
CA GLY A 8 -2.62 -6.75 -0.54
C GLY A 8 -1.64 -5.59 -0.61
N VAL A 9 -1.80 -4.70 -1.60
CA VAL A 9 -0.93 -3.52 -1.78
C VAL A 9 -1.79 -2.27 -1.98
N ASP A 10 -1.62 -1.29 -1.09
CA ASP A 10 -2.11 0.07 -1.29
C ASP A 10 -1.27 0.76 -2.37
N GLY A 11 -1.74 0.68 -3.61
CA GLY A 11 -1.15 1.29 -4.79
C GLY A 11 -1.79 2.61 -5.20
N HIS A 12 -2.49 3.32 -4.29
CA HIS A 12 -3.19 4.57 -4.64
C HIS A 12 -2.28 5.61 -5.32
N ILE A 13 -1.03 5.69 -4.89
CA ILE A 13 -0.03 6.62 -5.44
C ILE A 13 0.43 6.24 -6.86
N LEU A 14 0.19 5.02 -7.35
CA LEU A 14 0.70 4.56 -8.66
C LEU A 14 0.08 5.32 -9.84
N THR A 15 -1.13 5.83 -9.65
CA THR A 15 -1.93 6.51 -10.68
C THR A 15 -1.94 8.04 -10.52
N GLU A 16 -1.29 8.55 -9.48
CA GLU A 16 -1.15 9.98 -9.19
C GLU A 16 0.06 10.60 -9.91
N PHE A 17 0.30 11.89 -9.70
CA PHE A 17 1.42 12.60 -10.30
C PHE A 17 2.77 11.94 -9.93
N PRO A 18 3.75 11.87 -10.85
CA PRO A 18 5.05 11.28 -10.54
C PRO A 18 5.79 11.95 -9.37
N HIS A 19 6.07 11.19 -8.31
CA HIS A 19 6.94 11.59 -7.19
C HIS A 19 7.75 10.38 -6.68
N GLY A 20 8.73 10.61 -5.80
CA GLY A 20 9.68 9.59 -5.34
C GLY A 20 9.02 8.31 -4.84
N SER A 21 8.04 8.41 -3.94
CA SER A 21 7.30 7.25 -3.41
C SER A 21 6.60 6.42 -4.48
N ARG A 22 6.05 7.07 -5.52
CA ARG A 22 5.40 6.38 -6.64
C ARG A 22 6.43 5.59 -7.45
N ILE A 23 7.57 6.21 -7.78
CA ILE A 23 8.65 5.55 -8.54
C ILE A 23 9.23 4.39 -7.75
N TYR A 24 9.46 4.57 -6.45
CA TYR A 24 9.88 3.51 -5.54
C TYR A 24 8.92 2.31 -5.59
N LEU A 25 7.63 2.54 -5.31
CA LEU A 25 6.64 1.46 -5.25
C LEU A 25 6.51 0.75 -6.60
N LEU A 26 6.49 1.50 -7.71
CA LEU A 26 6.40 0.95 -9.05
C LEU A 26 7.57 0.03 -9.37
N ASN A 27 8.81 0.46 -9.09
CA ASN A 27 9.99 -0.34 -9.40
C ASN A 27 10.10 -1.56 -8.48
N VAL A 28 9.79 -1.43 -7.18
CA VAL A 28 9.76 -2.59 -6.27
C VAL A 28 8.76 -3.64 -6.75
N LEU A 29 7.53 -3.23 -7.11
CA LEU A 29 6.53 -4.16 -7.62
C LEU A 29 6.93 -4.77 -8.97
N ARG A 30 7.64 -4.03 -9.82
CA ARG A 30 8.17 -4.57 -11.09
C ARG A 30 9.19 -5.67 -10.82
N GLU A 31 10.18 -5.42 -9.98
CA GLU A 31 11.19 -6.43 -9.61
C GLU A 31 10.53 -7.67 -8.97
N ILE A 32 9.53 -7.48 -8.11
CA ILE A 32 8.76 -8.60 -7.52
C ILE A 32 8.06 -9.43 -8.62
N GLY A 33 7.47 -8.78 -9.61
CA GLY A 33 6.82 -9.45 -10.73
C GLY A 33 7.80 -10.26 -11.58
N GLU A 34 8.97 -9.69 -11.87
CA GLU A 34 10.03 -10.36 -12.64
C GLU A 34 10.64 -11.56 -11.90
N LEU A 35 10.74 -11.49 -10.56
CA LEU A 35 11.23 -12.59 -9.74
C LEU A 35 10.32 -13.82 -9.75
N ASN A 36 9.05 -13.68 -10.15
CA ASN A 36 8.05 -14.75 -10.19
C ASN A 36 8.07 -15.60 -8.90
N THR A 37 7.83 -14.93 -7.78
CA THR A 37 7.93 -15.53 -6.42
C THR A 37 6.91 -16.64 -6.16
N GLY A 38 5.90 -16.81 -7.03
CA GLY A 38 4.75 -17.69 -6.83
C GLY A 38 3.72 -17.16 -5.82
N HIS A 39 3.96 -16.00 -5.20
CA HIS A 39 2.98 -15.31 -4.35
C HIS A 39 1.99 -14.49 -5.18
N ARG A 40 0.80 -14.27 -4.65
CA ARG A 40 -0.26 -13.50 -5.32
C ARG A 40 -0.35 -12.10 -4.74
N PHE A 41 -0.48 -11.11 -5.60
CA PHE A 41 -0.59 -9.70 -5.21
C PHE A 41 -1.92 -9.13 -5.65
N VAL A 42 -2.58 -8.38 -4.77
CA VAL A 42 -3.78 -7.59 -5.09
C VAL A 42 -3.42 -6.12 -4.96
N ILE A 43 -3.33 -5.44 -6.10
CA ILE A 43 -2.93 -4.04 -6.19
C ILE A 43 -4.18 -3.17 -6.26
N PHE A 44 -4.39 -2.36 -5.22
CA PHE A 44 -5.48 -1.42 -5.15
C PHE A 44 -5.05 -0.06 -5.71
N SER A 45 -5.72 0.46 -6.73
CA SER A 45 -5.39 1.76 -7.34
C SER A 45 -6.63 2.54 -7.77
N ASN A 46 -6.46 3.82 -8.10
CA ASN A 46 -7.57 4.65 -8.61
C ASN A 46 -7.87 4.38 -10.10
N ASP A 47 -6.99 3.66 -10.82
CA ASP A 47 -7.12 3.39 -12.25
C ASP A 47 -6.43 2.06 -12.59
N LYS A 48 -7.22 0.98 -12.60
CA LYS A 48 -6.71 -0.37 -12.90
C LYS A 48 -6.16 -0.51 -14.31
N SER A 49 -6.66 0.27 -15.27
CA SER A 49 -6.22 0.22 -16.66
C SER A 49 -4.79 0.74 -16.78
N LYS A 50 -4.48 1.82 -16.05
CA LYS A 50 -3.10 2.30 -15.93
C LYS A 50 -2.21 1.31 -15.18
N THR A 51 -2.62 0.81 -14.01
CA THR A 51 -1.74 -0.05 -13.21
C THR A 51 -1.47 -1.39 -13.88
N SER A 52 -2.44 -1.99 -14.56
CA SER A 52 -2.24 -3.25 -15.31
C SER A 52 -1.27 -3.09 -16.49
N LYS A 53 -1.25 -1.94 -17.15
CA LYS A 53 -0.24 -1.62 -18.17
C LYS A 53 1.16 -1.41 -17.58
N MET A 54 1.25 -0.82 -16.40
CA MET A 54 2.53 -0.55 -15.72
C MET A 54 3.15 -1.81 -15.09
N LEU A 55 2.30 -2.77 -14.68
CA LEU A 55 2.66 -4.00 -13.97
C LEU A 55 1.89 -5.21 -14.55
N PRO A 56 2.22 -5.65 -15.79
CA PRO A 56 1.46 -6.66 -16.52
C PRO A 56 1.84 -8.10 -16.11
N PHE A 57 1.87 -8.38 -14.81
CA PHE A 57 2.25 -9.70 -14.27
C PHE A 57 1.03 -10.56 -13.96
N LEU A 58 1.09 -11.86 -14.27
CA LEU A 58 -0.03 -12.80 -14.09
C LEU A 58 -0.43 -12.96 -12.61
N ASP A 59 0.55 -12.88 -11.71
CA ASP A 59 0.31 -13.01 -10.27
C ASP A 59 -0.27 -11.74 -9.63
N PHE A 60 -0.46 -10.68 -10.42
CA PHE A 60 -0.97 -9.39 -9.95
C PHE A 60 -2.43 -9.21 -10.38
N GLU A 61 -3.34 -9.25 -9.40
CA GLU A 61 -4.71 -8.80 -9.54
C GLU A 61 -4.78 -7.28 -9.37
N HIS A 62 -5.30 -6.57 -10.37
CA HIS A 62 -5.48 -5.11 -10.31
C HIS A 62 -6.92 -4.78 -9.93
N VAL A 63 -7.11 -4.15 -8.78
CA VAL A 63 -8.42 -3.74 -8.26
C VAL A 63 -8.52 -2.22 -8.26
N GLU A 64 -9.53 -1.72 -8.96
CA GLU A 64 -9.85 -0.29 -8.94
C GLU A 64 -10.69 0.04 -7.71
N PHE A 65 -10.31 1.09 -6.98
CA PHE A 65 -11.18 1.70 -5.99
C PHE A 65 -11.36 3.20 -6.35
N PRO A 66 -12.59 3.68 -6.57
CA PRO A 66 -12.82 5.00 -7.17
C PRO A 66 -12.73 6.18 -6.17
N TRP A 67 -12.29 5.95 -4.93
CA TRP A 67 -12.46 6.92 -3.83
C TRP A 67 -11.16 7.61 -3.44
N HIS A 68 -11.00 8.87 -3.83
CA HIS A 68 -9.83 9.70 -3.46
C HIS A 68 -9.75 10.03 -1.95
N ASN A 69 -10.81 9.76 -1.19
CA ASN A 69 -10.85 10.08 0.23
C ASN A 69 -10.00 9.09 1.06
N LYS A 70 -8.85 9.57 1.54
CA LYS A 70 -7.92 8.79 2.38
C LYS A 70 -8.55 8.19 3.63
N PHE A 71 -9.49 8.89 4.28
CA PHE A 71 -10.12 8.39 5.50
C PHE A 71 -11.07 7.24 5.19
N PHE A 72 -11.87 7.36 4.12
CA PHE A 72 -12.74 6.28 3.70
C PHE A 72 -11.94 5.04 3.31
N ARG A 73 -10.86 5.24 2.55
CA ARG A 73 -9.95 4.18 2.13
C ARG A 73 -9.34 3.42 3.32
N LEU A 74 -8.78 4.14 4.28
CA LEU A 74 -8.04 3.55 5.42
C LEU A 74 -8.95 3.02 6.54
N LEU A 75 -10.11 3.64 6.76
CA LEU A 75 -10.99 3.31 7.90
C LEU A 75 -12.14 2.34 7.54
N TYR A 76 -12.49 2.23 6.26
CA TYR A 76 -13.63 1.41 5.82
C TYR A 76 -13.25 0.45 4.70
N TYR A 77 -12.73 0.95 3.58
CA TYR A 77 -12.50 0.11 2.40
C TYR A 77 -11.46 -0.99 2.62
N PHE A 78 -10.23 -0.63 3.02
CA PHE A 78 -9.20 -1.62 3.27
C PHE A 78 -9.53 -2.58 4.41
N PRO A 79 -10.06 -2.14 5.57
CA PRO A 79 -10.52 -3.07 6.61
C PRO A 79 -11.49 -4.14 6.10
N LEU A 80 -12.44 -3.75 5.24
CA LEU A 80 -13.42 -4.67 4.65
C LEU A 80 -12.77 -5.64 3.65
N GLU A 81 -11.96 -5.13 2.72
CA GLU A 81 -11.28 -5.97 1.72
C GLU A 81 -10.29 -6.94 2.36
N ILE A 82 -9.56 -6.49 3.39
CA ILE A 82 -8.65 -7.34 4.15
C ILE A 82 -9.41 -8.49 4.80
N ARG A 83 -10.52 -8.21 5.49
CA ARG A 83 -11.33 -9.25 6.13
C ARG A 83 -11.96 -10.19 5.13
N LYS A 84 -12.43 -9.67 3.99
CA LYS A 84 -13.11 -10.44 2.95
C LYS A 84 -12.17 -11.41 2.24
N ARG A 85 -10.93 -10.98 1.95
CA ARG A 85 -9.95 -11.75 1.18
C ARG A 85 -9.01 -12.57 2.03
N GLY A 86 -8.82 -12.22 3.30
CA GLY A 86 -7.93 -12.93 4.22
C GLY A 86 -6.46 -12.79 3.82
N PHE A 87 -5.97 -11.55 3.66
CA PHE A 87 -4.58 -11.30 3.28
C PHE A 87 -3.59 -11.76 4.35
N ASP A 88 -2.53 -12.45 3.93
CA ASP A 88 -1.40 -12.81 4.79
C ASP A 88 -0.56 -11.58 5.16
N ALA A 89 -0.45 -10.64 4.22
CA ALA A 89 0.21 -9.36 4.43
C ALA A 89 -0.51 -8.23 3.68
N PHE A 90 -0.50 -7.03 4.26
CA PHE A 90 -0.99 -5.82 3.61
C PHE A 90 0.08 -4.73 3.61
N ILE A 91 0.52 -4.31 2.43
CA ILE A 91 1.51 -3.25 2.22
C ILE A 91 0.79 -1.91 2.09
N SER A 92 1.10 -0.97 2.97
CA SER A 92 0.49 0.36 3.00
C SER A 92 1.52 1.48 2.87
N GLN A 93 1.10 2.63 2.37
CA GLN A 93 1.95 3.81 2.23
C GLN A 93 1.69 4.77 3.39
N TYR A 94 2.69 4.96 4.27
CA TYR A 94 2.70 5.93 5.38
C TYR A 94 1.67 5.75 6.50
N ILE A 95 0.54 5.08 6.27
CA ILE A 95 -0.52 4.87 7.25
C ILE A 95 -1.12 3.49 7.02
N THR A 96 -1.10 2.66 8.05
CA THR A 96 -1.77 1.35 8.01
C THR A 96 -3.28 1.48 8.26
N PRO A 97 -4.13 0.66 7.61
CA PRO A 97 -5.53 0.50 8.02
C PRO A 97 -5.61 0.07 9.49
N ILE A 98 -6.37 0.82 10.30
CA ILE A 98 -6.39 0.67 11.76
C ILE A 98 -7.02 -0.67 12.21
N ARG A 99 -7.77 -1.34 11.33
CA ARG A 99 -8.45 -2.64 11.56
C ARG A 99 -8.51 -3.39 10.22
N GLY A 100 -8.53 -4.72 10.22
CA GLY A 100 -8.65 -5.47 8.96
C GLY A 100 -8.41 -6.96 9.07
N GLY A 101 -7.61 -7.40 10.05
CA GLY A 101 -7.36 -8.83 10.27
C GLY A 101 -6.39 -9.45 9.25
N ALA A 102 -5.57 -8.62 8.57
CA ALA A 102 -4.39 -9.15 7.88
C ALA A 102 -3.45 -9.72 8.93
N THR A 103 -2.78 -10.83 8.62
CA THR A 103 -1.83 -11.43 9.56
C THR A 103 -0.66 -10.49 9.82
N HIS A 104 -0.18 -9.78 8.78
CA HIS A 104 0.90 -8.81 8.88
C HIS A 104 0.57 -7.50 8.17
N HIS A 105 0.97 -6.38 8.76
CA HIS A 105 0.93 -5.06 8.13
C HIS A 105 2.35 -4.59 7.87
N ILE A 106 2.65 -4.25 6.61
CA ILE A 106 3.94 -3.70 6.18
C ILE A 106 3.69 -2.24 5.83
N VAL A 107 4.32 -1.32 6.54
CA VAL A 107 4.15 0.13 6.30
C VAL A 107 5.43 0.66 5.67
N VAL A 108 5.30 1.20 4.47
CA VAL A 108 6.41 1.89 3.80
C VAL A 108 6.38 3.36 4.21
N ILE A 109 7.41 3.76 4.95
CA ILE A 109 7.62 5.14 5.39
C ILE A 109 8.72 5.72 4.53
N HIS A 110 8.42 6.82 3.84
CA HIS A 110 9.36 7.44 2.90
C HIS A 110 10.30 8.44 3.59
N ASP A 111 9.95 8.89 4.80
CA ASP A 111 10.68 9.92 5.55
C ASP A 111 10.30 9.87 7.06
N VAL A 112 11.30 9.97 7.94
CA VAL A 112 11.18 10.00 9.42
C VAL A 112 11.74 11.29 10.04
N LEU A 113 11.96 12.35 9.26
CA LEU A 113 12.52 13.65 9.70
C LEU A 113 11.76 14.29 10.87
N PHE A 114 10.49 13.92 11.06
CA PHE A 114 9.69 14.38 12.21
C PHE A 114 10.17 13.82 13.55
N GLU A 115 10.97 12.75 13.56
CA GLU A 115 11.60 12.19 14.76
C GLU A 115 12.80 13.05 15.18
N ASP A 116 13.70 13.36 14.24
CA ASP A 116 14.95 14.08 14.53
C ASP A 116 14.75 15.60 14.61
N PHE A 117 13.81 16.14 13.83
CA PHE A 117 13.58 17.58 13.73
C PHE A 117 12.09 17.97 13.89
N PRO A 118 11.42 17.58 14.99
CA PRO A 118 9.99 17.83 15.21
C PRO A 118 9.61 19.31 15.18
N GLN A 119 10.56 20.22 15.49
CA GLN A 119 10.35 21.67 15.48
C GLN A 119 9.98 22.25 14.11
N TYR A 120 10.29 21.55 13.02
CA TYR A 120 9.94 21.98 11.67
C TYR A 120 8.56 21.49 11.21
N PHE A 121 7.86 20.71 12.03
CA PHE A 121 6.55 20.14 11.69
C PHE A 121 5.46 20.65 12.66
N SER A 122 4.21 20.62 12.19
CA SER A 122 3.09 20.89 13.09
C SER A 122 3.00 19.83 14.20
N ARG A 123 2.64 20.24 15.42
CA ARG A 123 2.47 19.32 16.56
C ARG A 123 1.50 18.19 16.26
N PHE A 124 0.43 18.48 15.51
CA PHE A 124 -0.53 17.48 15.08
C PHE A 124 0.10 16.45 14.14
N PHE A 125 0.91 16.88 13.17
CA PHE A 125 1.60 15.96 12.25
C PHE A 125 2.54 15.02 13.02
N VAL A 126 3.37 15.55 13.92
CA VAL A 126 4.31 14.74 14.72
C VAL A 126 3.56 13.71 15.55
N LEU A 127 2.52 14.13 16.29
CA LEU A 127 1.74 13.22 17.13
C LEU A 127 1.05 12.15 16.30
N ARG A 128 0.41 12.53 15.19
CA ARG A 128 -0.27 11.61 14.27
C ARG A 128 0.70 10.58 13.69
N SER A 129 1.87 11.02 13.26
CA SER A 129 2.90 10.15 12.68
C SER A 129 3.44 9.16 13.71
N LYS A 130 3.72 9.59 14.95
CA LYS A 130 4.16 8.69 16.04
C LYS A 130 3.14 7.60 16.45
N ILE A 131 1.86 7.81 16.16
CA ILE A 131 0.77 6.87 16.55
C ILE A 131 0.40 5.91 15.42
N LEU A 132 0.51 6.37 14.16
CA LEU A 132 -0.02 5.65 12.99
C LEU A 132 1.04 5.00 12.10
N ILE A 133 2.31 5.22 12.43
CA ILE A 133 3.49 4.61 11.83
C ILE A 133 4.05 3.63 12.86
#